data_AF-A0A971GSZ2-F1
#
_entry.id   AF-A0A971GSZ2-F1
#
_cell.length_a   1.000
_cell.length_b   1.000
_cell.length_c   1.000
_cell.angle_alpha   90.00
_cell.angle_beta   90.00
_cell.angle_gamma   90.00
#
_symmetry.space_group_name_H-M   'P 1'
#
loop_
_entity.id
_entity.type
_entity.pdbx_description
1 polymer ?
#
loop_
_entity_poly.entity_id
_entity_poly.type
_entity_poly.pdbx_seq_one_letter_code
_entity_poly.pdbx_strand_id
1 'polypeptide(L)'
;MPVKAKSTTSKSKAARQKPAKSRKNIKKTNLTRLYNHMHKLSSDAVDNEIMKRFKTLIDACEEDLPKIHIDALISEPRSADTSVFPEGLLPYVKHFVYMVKRDKMNKK
;
A
#
# COMPACT_ATOMS: atom_id res chain seq x y z
N MET A 1 -14.14 51.20 -44.66
CA MET A 1 -13.67 49.99 -45.37
C MET A 1 -12.20 49.76 -45.01
N PRO A 2 -11.61 48.55 -44.96
CA PRO A 2 -12.18 47.21 -45.16
C PRO A 2 -12.67 46.57 -43.84
N VAL A 3 -12.12 45.43 -43.34
CA VAL A 3 -12.78 44.48 -42.40
C VAL A 3 -11.81 43.61 -41.56
N LYS A 4 -12.34 42.93 -40.50
CA LYS A 4 -11.81 41.76 -39.72
C LYS A 4 -10.65 42.02 -38.74
N ALA A 5 -10.56 41.37 -37.57
CA ALA A 5 -10.96 39.99 -37.28
C ALA A 5 -11.76 39.75 -35.97
N LYS A 6 -12.35 38.55 -35.91
CA LYS A 6 -13.20 38.01 -34.85
C LYS A 6 -12.43 36.91 -34.13
N SER A 7 -12.29 36.97 -32.81
CA SER A 7 -11.74 35.87 -32.00
C SER A 7 -12.52 35.69 -30.70
N THR A 8 -13.17 34.53 -30.61
CA THR A 8 -14.07 34.11 -29.54
C THR A 8 -13.33 33.51 -28.35
N THR A 9 -13.85 33.74 -27.15
CA THR A 9 -13.94 32.81 -26.00
C THR A 9 -12.91 31.69 -25.90
N SER A 10 -12.03 31.77 -24.88
CA SER A 10 -11.69 30.59 -24.07
C SER A 10 -11.36 30.99 -22.63
N LYS A 11 -12.31 30.71 -21.73
CA LYS A 11 -12.25 31.00 -20.30
C LYS A 11 -11.39 29.93 -19.61
N SER A 12 -10.11 30.20 -19.39
CA SER A 12 -9.16 29.27 -18.75
C SER A 12 -9.53 28.98 -17.29
N LYS A 13 -10.43 28.02 -17.07
CA LYS A 13 -10.74 27.50 -15.73
C LYS A 13 -9.48 26.91 -15.10
N ALA A 14 -9.28 27.22 -13.82
CA ALA A 14 -8.22 26.65 -13.01
C ALA A 14 -8.32 25.12 -12.94
N ALA A 15 -7.45 24.43 -13.67
CA ALA A 15 -7.17 23.01 -13.48
C ALA A 15 -5.95 22.88 -12.57
N ARG A 16 -6.20 22.82 -11.26
CA ARG A 16 -5.23 22.55 -10.19
C ARG A 16 -4.61 21.16 -10.42
N GLN A 17 -3.55 21.12 -11.22
CA GLN A 17 -2.82 19.88 -11.52
C GLN A 17 -2.22 19.37 -10.21
N LYS A 18 -2.81 18.30 -9.68
CA LYS A 18 -2.25 17.53 -8.57
C LYS A 18 -0.89 17.00 -9.05
N PRO A 19 0.20 17.12 -8.28
CA PRO A 19 1.50 16.63 -8.72
C PRO A 19 1.38 15.15 -9.06
N ALA A 20 1.79 14.79 -10.27
CA ALA A 20 1.80 13.41 -10.72
C ALA A 20 2.69 12.61 -9.77
N LYS A 21 2.09 11.78 -8.91
CA LYS A 21 2.85 10.92 -8.02
C LYS A 21 3.74 10.05 -8.89
N SER A 22 5.03 10.21 -8.66
CA SER A 22 6.11 9.59 -9.40
C SER A 22 5.81 8.12 -9.69
N ARG A 23 5.96 7.73 -10.95
CA ARG A 23 6.14 6.33 -11.34
C ARG A 23 7.50 5.86 -10.81
N LYS A 24 7.66 5.81 -9.50
CA LYS A 24 8.73 5.02 -8.89
C LYS A 24 8.51 3.59 -9.38
N ASN A 25 9.55 3.00 -9.96
CA ASN A 25 9.54 1.58 -10.28
C ASN A 25 9.17 0.83 -9.01
N ILE A 26 7.98 0.23 -8.99
CA ILE A 26 7.54 -0.60 -7.86
C ILE A 26 8.44 -1.82 -7.91
N LYS A 27 9.58 -1.75 -7.19
CA LYS A 27 10.41 -2.91 -6.89
C LYS A 27 9.44 -3.98 -6.40
N LYS A 28 9.32 -5.09 -7.10
CA LYS A 28 8.41 -6.20 -6.74
C LYS A 28 9.00 -6.96 -5.55
N THR A 29 9.13 -6.25 -4.43
CA THR A 29 9.62 -6.76 -3.15
C THR A 29 8.65 -7.81 -2.60
N ASN A 30 9.17 -8.78 -1.87
CA ASN A 30 8.34 -9.76 -1.18
C ASN A 30 7.39 -9.05 -0.18
N LEU A 31 7.86 -7.95 0.43
CA LEU A 31 7.03 -7.02 1.19
C LEU A 31 5.79 -6.49 0.43
N THR A 32 5.91 -6.16 -0.85
CA THR A 32 4.77 -5.71 -1.67
C THR A 32 3.71 -6.81 -1.85
N ARG A 33 4.11 -8.09 -1.85
CA ARG A 33 3.19 -9.23 -1.89
C ARG A 33 2.42 -9.37 -0.58
N LEU A 34 3.07 -9.17 0.57
CA LEU A 34 2.41 -9.10 1.88
C LEU A 34 1.44 -7.93 1.98
N TYR A 35 1.83 -6.74 1.53
CA TYR A 35 0.96 -5.55 1.47
C TYR A 35 -0.35 -5.83 0.72
N ASN A 36 -0.26 -6.46 -0.46
CA ASN A 36 -1.45 -6.82 -1.24
C ASN A 36 -2.33 -7.87 -0.55
N HIS A 37 -1.76 -8.71 0.32
CA HIS A 37 -2.52 -9.67 1.13
C HIS A 37 -3.25 -8.97 2.28
N MET A 38 -2.55 -8.09 3.02
CA MET A 38 -3.16 -7.22 4.04
C MET A 38 -4.31 -6.37 3.44
N HIS A 39 -4.13 -5.82 2.23
CA HIS A 39 -5.12 -4.99 1.55
C HIS A 39 -6.39 -5.74 1.10
N LYS A 40 -6.36 -7.07 1.03
CA LYS A 40 -7.58 -7.86 0.81
C LYS A 40 -8.37 -8.13 2.09
N LEU A 41 -7.70 -8.04 3.25
CA LEU A 41 -8.27 -8.30 4.57
C LEU A 41 -8.62 -7.01 5.34
N SER A 42 -8.20 -5.86 4.82
CA SER A 42 -8.45 -4.54 5.40
C SER A 42 -9.92 -4.16 5.24
N SER A 43 -10.58 -3.90 6.36
CA SER A 43 -11.99 -3.51 6.43
C SER A 43 -12.18 -2.20 7.18
N ASP A 44 -11.34 -1.93 8.19
CA ASP A 44 -11.49 -0.76 9.07
C ASP A 44 -10.63 0.44 8.66
N ALA A 45 -10.95 1.61 9.23
CA ALA A 45 -10.12 2.80 9.15
C ALA A 45 -8.69 2.55 9.68
N VAL A 46 -8.56 1.77 10.76
CA VAL A 46 -7.28 1.37 11.36
C VAL A 46 -6.44 0.53 10.38
N ASP A 47 -7.06 -0.46 9.72
CA ASP A 47 -6.37 -1.27 8.70
C ASP A 47 -5.83 -0.39 7.58
N ASN A 48 -6.62 0.58 7.12
CA ASN A 48 -6.25 1.52 6.07
C ASN A 48 -5.12 2.48 6.48
N GLU A 49 -5.05 2.89 7.75
CA GLU A 49 -3.88 3.63 8.28
C GLU A 49 -2.62 2.75 8.33
N ILE A 50 -2.74 1.55 8.87
CA ILE A 50 -1.63 0.60 8.98
C ILE A 50 -1.08 0.28 7.59
N MET A 51 -1.94 0.07 6.58
CA MET A 51 -1.52 -0.06 5.19
C MET A 51 -0.78 1.16 4.63
N LYS A 52 -1.24 2.39 4.93
CA LYS A 52 -0.54 3.60 4.47
C LYS A 52 0.87 3.67 5.06
N ARG A 53 1.01 3.43 6.37
CA ARG A 53 2.30 3.44 7.06
C ARG A 53 3.20 2.28 6.58
N PHE A 54 2.62 1.09 6.38
CA PHE A 54 3.32 -0.06 5.83
C PHE A 54 3.86 0.22 4.43
N LYS A 55 3.04 0.84 3.56
CA LYS A 55 3.48 1.24 2.22
C LYS A 55 4.62 2.25 2.26
N THR A 56 4.55 3.28 3.12
CA THR A 56 5.65 4.23 3.32
C THR A 56 6.92 3.52 3.79
N LEU A 57 6.80 2.54 4.69
CA LEU A 57 7.92 1.73 5.15
C LEU A 57 8.51 0.91 4.00
N ILE A 58 7.71 0.28 3.13
CA ILE A 58 8.20 -0.43 1.94
C ILE A 58 8.87 0.52 0.93
N ASP A 59 8.37 1.75 0.78
CA ASP A 59 8.97 2.79 -0.08
C ASP A 59 10.31 3.33 0.47
N ALA A 60 10.54 3.19 1.78
CA ALA A 60 11.75 3.63 2.49
C ALA A 60 12.72 2.48 2.83
N CYS A 61 12.28 1.23 2.82
CA CYS A 61 13.08 0.06 3.10
C CYS A 61 13.79 -0.37 1.81
N GLU A 62 15.11 -0.15 1.74
CA GLU A 62 15.91 -0.62 0.60
C GLU A 62 16.18 -2.12 0.62
N GLU A 63 16.17 -2.74 1.80
CA GLU A 63 16.31 -4.18 1.99
C GLU A 63 14.99 -4.92 1.76
N ASP A 64 15.03 -5.99 0.97
CA ASP A 64 13.89 -6.89 0.79
C ASP A 64 13.93 -8.02 1.82
N LEU A 65 12.80 -8.33 2.43
CA LEU A 65 12.70 -9.49 3.32
C LEU A 65 12.82 -10.79 2.51
N PRO A 66 13.54 -11.80 3.03
CA PRO A 66 13.57 -13.13 2.43
C PRO A 66 12.16 -13.66 2.15
N LYS A 67 11.93 -14.10 0.91
CA LYS A 67 10.65 -14.66 0.47
C LYS A 67 10.11 -15.71 1.43
N ILE A 68 10.99 -16.51 2.04
CA ILE A 68 10.65 -17.57 3.01
C ILE A 68 9.82 -17.02 4.18
N HIS A 69 10.23 -15.92 4.81
CA HIS A 69 9.51 -15.34 5.94
C HIS A 69 8.16 -14.75 5.52
N ILE A 70 8.09 -14.14 4.34
CA ILE A 70 6.84 -13.60 3.77
C ILE A 70 5.86 -14.73 3.39
N ASP A 71 6.34 -15.81 2.80
CA ASP A 71 5.51 -16.95 2.39
C ASP A 71 5.02 -17.74 3.61
N ALA A 72 5.88 -17.97 4.60
CA ALA A 72 5.51 -18.54 5.90
C ALA A 72 4.46 -17.67 6.62
N LEU A 73 4.62 -16.34 6.63
CA LEU A 73 3.64 -15.42 7.21
C LEU A 73 2.31 -15.45 6.46
N ILE A 74 2.30 -15.53 5.13
CA ILE A 74 1.05 -15.60 4.33
C ILE A 74 0.35 -16.96 4.50
N SER A 75 1.11 -18.06 4.55
CA SER A 75 0.57 -19.42 4.69
C SER A 75 0.07 -19.71 6.11
N GLU A 76 0.92 -19.45 7.10
CA GLU A 76 0.65 -19.70 8.52
C GLU A 76 0.98 -18.48 9.39
N PRO A 77 0.20 -17.39 9.30
CA PRO A 77 0.49 -16.16 10.05
C PRO A 77 0.50 -16.34 11.57
N ARG A 78 -0.10 -17.43 12.07
CA ARG A 78 -0.18 -17.77 13.49
C ARG A 78 1.01 -18.59 13.99
N SER A 79 1.71 -19.26 13.07
CA SER A 79 2.90 -20.09 13.32
C SER A 79 4.19 -19.37 12.88
N ALA A 80 4.07 -18.31 12.07
CA ALA A 80 5.17 -17.51 11.60
C ALA A 80 5.89 -16.80 12.77
N ASP A 81 7.17 -17.08 12.90
CA ASP A 81 8.01 -16.45 13.91
C ASP A 81 8.11 -14.95 13.63
N THR A 82 7.60 -14.12 14.56
CA THR A 82 7.67 -12.66 14.37
C THR A 82 9.06 -12.10 14.66
N SER A 83 9.92 -12.83 15.38
CA SER A 83 11.23 -12.38 15.86
C SER A 83 12.26 -12.23 14.74
N VAL A 84 12.04 -12.91 13.60
CA VAL A 84 12.87 -12.79 12.38
C VAL A 84 12.58 -11.52 11.57
N PHE A 85 11.52 -10.77 11.92
CA PHE A 85 11.19 -9.50 11.28
C PHE A 85 11.84 -8.36 12.08
N PRO A 86 12.46 -7.36 11.42
CA PRO A 86 13.02 -6.20 12.11
C PRO A 86 11.94 -5.44 12.89
N GLU A 87 12.31 -4.76 13.98
CA GLU A 87 11.33 -4.16 14.91
C GLU A 87 10.30 -3.25 14.25
N GLY A 88 10.71 -2.46 13.25
CA GLY A 88 9.82 -1.60 12.48
C GLY A 88 8.71 -2.37 11.74
N LEU A 89 8.89 -3.65 11.46
CA LEU A 89 7.91 -4.52 10.79
C LEU A 89 7.00 -5.29 11.76
N LEU A 90 7.44 -5.54 13.00
CA LEU A 90 6.66 -6.24 14.04
C LEU A 90 5.20 -5.75 14.20
N PRO A 91 4.88 -4.44 14.29
CA PRO A 91 3.49 -4.01 14.47
C PRO A 91 2.62 -4.35 13.26
N TYR A 92 3.17 -4.27 12.03
CA TYR A 92 2.45 -4.62 10.80
C TYR A 92 2.22 -6.13 10.68
N VAL A 93 3.23 -6.91 11.03
CA VAL A 93 3.16 -8.38 11.08
C VAL A 93 2.10 -8.82 12.08
N LYS A 94 2.17 -8.34 13.34
CA LYS A 94 1.17 -8.64 14.39
C LYS A 94 -0.24 -8.24 13.95
N HIS A 95 -0.40 -7.08 13.29
CA HIS A 95 -1.69 -6.64 12.75
C HIS A 95 -2.20 -7.59 11.65
N PHE A 96 -1.35 -8.05 10.74
CA PHE A 96 -1.74 -9.04 9.73
C PHE A 96 -2.22 -10.36 10.37
N VAL A 97 -1.56 -10.86 11.42
CA VAL A 97 -2.02 -12.06 12.15
C VAL A 97 -3.43 -11.84 12.73
N TYR A 98 -3.68 -10.66 13.30
CA TYR A 98 -5.00 -10.27 13.80
C TYR A 98 -6.06 -10.22 12.67
N MET A 99 -5.75 -9.58 11.54
CA MET A 99 -6.65 -9.49 10.38
C MET A 99 -7.00 -10.87 9.81
N VAL A 100 -6.03 -11.78 9.67
CA VAL A 100 -6.26 -13.15 9.18
C VAL A 100 -7.08 -13.96 10.19
N LYS A 101 -6.85 -13.77 11.50
CA LYS A 101 -7.68 -14.41 12.54
C LYS A 101 -9.13 -13.93 12.46
N ARG A 102 -9.38 -12.64 12.23
CA ARG A 102 -10.71 -12.08 12.01
C ARG A 102 -11.37 -12.65 10.75
N ASP A 103 -10.69 -12.63 9.60
CA ASP A 103 -11.25 -13.15 8.34
C ASP A 103 -11.65 -14.64 8.44
N LYS A 104 -10.81 -15.48 9.09
CA LYS A 104 -11.14 -16.88 9.37
C LYS A 104 -12.32 -17.06 10.33
N MET A 105 -12.63 -16.08 11.19
CA MET A 105 -13.81 -16.11 12.07
C MET A 105 -15.06 -15.56 11.37
N ASN A 106 -14.93 -14.55 10.50
CA ASN A 106 -16.03 -13.95 9.73
C ASN A 106 -16.51 -14.80 8.54
N LYS A 107 -15.72 -15.79 8.09
CA LYS A 107 -16.08 -16.74 7.02
C LYS A 107 -16.77 -18.03 7.53
N LYS A 108 -17.24 -18.04 8.77
CA LYS A 108 -17.81 -19.22 9.44
C LYS A 108 -19.25 -18.96 9.87
#